data_AF-A0A832PTT6-F1
#
_entry.id   AF-A0A832PTT6-F1
#
_cell.length_a   1.000
_cell.length_b   1.000
_cell.length_c   1.000
_cell.angle_alpha   90.00
_cell.angle_beta   90.00
_cell.angle_gamma   90.00
#
_symmetry.space_group_name_H-M   'P 1'
#
loop_
_entity.id
_entity.type
_entity.pdbx_description
1 polymer ?
#
loop_
_entity_poly.entity_id
_entity_poly.type
_entity_poly.pdbx_seq_one_letter_code
_entity_poly.pdbx_strand_id
1 'polypeptide(L)'
;MLRFRFPFWGAFLVPLVLMTVSCGPSIKGVWTGSGEIEVAQFYELNLNLVEKAPFAQWKWKDGGEILLAVCGLTETDGRVSFKMDAVHKATACQNMVDPYTFEGERGRDVIVGKVSDKKGLPVGRFRAFRNPK
;
A
#
# COMPACT_ATOMS: atom_id res chain seq x y z
N MET A 1 7.10 -75.59 -17.60
CA MET A 1 6.17 -74.77 -16.78
C MET A 1 6.84 -73.43 -16.51
N LEU A 2 6.72 -72.47 -17.44
CA LEU A 2 6.12 -71.11 -17.26
C LEU A 2 6.47 -70.41 -15.92
N ARG A 3 7.42 -69.46 -15.88
CA ARG A 3 7.31 -68.00 -16.15
C ARG A 3 6.40 -67.22 -15.17
N PHE A 4 6.97 -66.41 -14.27
CA PHE A 4 7.10 -64.94 -14.40
C PHE A 4 7.65 -64.28 -13.11
N ARG A 5 8.62 -63.38 -13.32
CA ARG A 5 9.22 -62.41 -12.39
C ARG A 5 8.72 -61.02 -12.82
N PHE A 6 8.66 -60.04 -11.91
CA PHE A 6 8.39 -58.57 -12.06
C PHE A 6 7.14 -58.06 -11.28
N PRO A 7 7.00 -56.73 -11.01
CA PRO A 7 7.59 -55.94 -9.91
C PRO A 7 6.48 -55.07 -9.25
N PHE A 8 6.78 -53.94 -8.60
CA PHE A 8 5.93 -52.74 -8.31
C PHE A 8 6.29 -52.22 -6.89
N TRP A 9 7.29 -51.34 -6.70
CA TRP A 9 7.20 -49.87 -6.86
C TRP A 9 5.90 -49.27 -6.31
N GLY A 10 6.01 -48.55 -5.17
CA GLY A 10 4.98 -47.67 -4.62
C GLY A 10 5.34 -47.29 -3.18
N ALA A 11 5.38 -46.05 -2.74
CA ALA A 11 5.13 -44.78 -3.39
C ALA A 11 5.93 -43.71 -2.61
N PHE A 12 6.75 -42.95 -3.33
CA PHE A 12 7.39 -41.75 -2.78
C PHE A 12 6.31 -40.64 -2.82
N LEU A 13 5.68 -40.39 -1.68
CA LEU A 13 4.72 -39.28 -1.52
C LEU A 13 5.51 -37.97 -1.51
N VAL A 14 5.67 -37.37 -2.70
CA VAL A 14 6.14 -35.99 -2.84
C VAL A 14 4.96 -35.08 -2.48
N PRO A 15 5.04 -34.27 -1.42
CA PRO A 15 4.00 -33.28 -1.16
C PRO A 15 4.12 -32.19 -2.22
N LEU A 16 3.15 -32.17 -3.14
CA LEU A 16 2.97 -31.13 -4.14
C LEU A 16 2.57 -29.84 -3.42
N VAL A 17 3.55 -29.02 -3.05
CA VAL A 17 3.34 -27.67 -2.54
C VAL A 17 2.75 -26.84 -3.68
N LEU A 18 1.43 -26.69 -3.67
CA LEU A 18 0.69 -25.74 -4.52
C LEU A 18 1.08 -24.32 -4.08
N MET A 19 2.16 -23.80 -4.65
CA MET A 19 2.46 -22.37 -4.60
C MET A 19 1.41 -21.66 -5.45
N THR A 20 0.33 -21.21 -4.82
CA THR A 20 -0.60 -20.27 -5.44
C THR A 20 0.15 -18.99 -5.69
N VAL A 21 0.60 -18.79 -6.93
CA VAL A 21 1.14 -17.52 -7.39
C VAL A 21 0.00 -16.51 -7.34
N SER A 22 -0.16 -15.84 -6.20
CA SER A 22 -1.09 -14.73 -6.05
C SER A 22 -0.53 -13.55 -6.85
N CYS A 23 -0.82 -13.54 -8.15
CA CYS A 23 -0.63 -12.38 -9.00
C CYS A 23 -1.73 -11.37 -8.64
N GLY A 24 -1.63 -10.79 -7.44
CA GLY A 24 -2.51 -9.72 -7.01
C GLY A 24 -2.23 -8.46 -7.81
N PRO A 25 -3.25 -7.66 -8.18
CA PRO A 25 -3.01 -6.39 -8.85
C PRO A 25 -2.14 -5.49 -7.95
N SER A 26 -1.06 -4.93 -8.49
CA SER A 26 -0.11 -4.09 -7.75
C SER A 26 -0.76 -2.81 -7.21
N ILE A 27 -0.23 -2.25 -6.12
CA ILE A 27 -0.56 -0.94 -5.58
C ILE A 27 -0.37 0.22 -6.57
N LYS A 28 0.47 0.03 -7.61
CA LYS A 28 0.65 1.04 -8.67
C LYS A 28 -0.70 1.40 -9.29
N GLY A 29 -0.95 2.69 -9.41
CA GLY A 29 -2.21 3.24 -9.88
C GLY A 29 -2.45 4.64 -9.35
N VAL A 30 -3.54 5.23 -9.82
CA VAL A 30 -4.06 6.49 -9.27
C VAL A 30 -5.13 6.14 -8.23
N TRP A 31 -5.07 6.80 -7.08
CA TRP A 31 -6.01 6.57 -5.98
C TRP A 31 -6.60 7.89 -5.50
N THR A 32 -7.90 7.91 -5.26
CA THR A 32 -8.59 9.07 -4.69
C THR A 32 -9.18 8.70 -3.34
N GLY A 33 -8.94 9.54 -2.35
CA GLY A 33 -9.21 9.22 -0.97
C GLY A 33 -9.44 10.44 -0.11
N SER A 34 -9.60 10.16 1.17
CA SER A 34 -9.71 11.15 2.22
C SER A 34 -9.21 10.56 3.53
N GLY A 35 -9.01 11.42 4.51
CA GLY A 35 -8.67 10.99 5.85
C GLY A 35 -8.83 12.09 6.88
N GLU A 36 -8.39 11.76 8.08
CA GLU A 36 -8.35 12.62 9.23
C GLU A 36 -6.97 12.46 9.88
N ILE A 37 -6.37 13.58 10.30
CA ILE A 37 -5.18 13.61 11.15
C ILE A 37 -5.37 14.63 12.28
N GLU A 38 -4.59 14.47 13.35
CA GLU A 38 -4.45 15.43 14.45
C GLU A 38 -5.79 15.98 15.01
N VAL A 39 -6.76 15.08 15.23
CA VAL A 39 -8.11 15.36 15.74
C VAL A 39 -8.86 16.40 14.89
N ALA A 40 -9.79 15.92 14.06
CA ALA A 40 -10.70 16.71 13.25
C ALA A 40 -10.07 17.56 12.13
N GLN A 41 -8.80 17.35 11.77
CA GLN A 41 -8.25 17.89 10.52
C GLN A 41 -8.50 16.91 9.37
N PHE A 42 -9.52 17.21 8.57
CA PHE A 42 -9.92 16.38 7.44
C PHE A 42 -9.27 16.84 6.14
N TYR A 43 -8.96 15.88 5.28
CA TYR A 43 -8.35 16.16 3.99
C TYR A 43 -8.87 15.22 2.89
N GLU A 44 -8.81 15.71 1.66
CA GLU A 44 -8.92 14.94 0.43
C GLU A 44 -7.52 14.63 -0.10
N LEU A 45 -7.38 13.47 -0.75
CA LEU A 45 -6.12 12.93 -1.19
C LEU A 45 -6.24 12.36 -2.61
N ASN A 46 -5.37 12.77 -3.52
CA ASN A 46 -5.20 12.13 -4.83
C ASN A 46 -3.75 11.63 -4.95
N LEU A 47 -3.56 10.31 -4.86
CA LEU A 47 -2.26 9.65 -4.93
C LEU A 47 -1.99 9.20 -6.37
N ASN A 48 -0.88 9.64 -6.95
CA ASN A 48 -0.35 9.06 -8.18
C ASN A 48 0.87 8.18 -7.83
N LEU A 49 0.68 6.86 -7.90
CA LEU A 49 1.72 5.86 -7.63
C LEU A 49 2.24 5.19 -8.91
N VAL A 50 1.90 5.75 -10.08
CA VAL A 50 2.34 5.23 -11.40
C VAL A 50 3.71 5.79 -11.78
N GLU A 51 3.95 7.05 -11.40
CA GLU A 51 5.18 7.77 -11.75
C GLU A 51 6.43 7.20 -11.09
N LYS A 52 7.59 7.46 -11.70
CA LYS A 52 8.90 7.13 -11.10
C LYS A 52 9.11 7.85 -9.76
N ALA A 53 8.58 9.06 -9.62
CA ALA A 53 8.51 9.81 -8.38
C ALA A 53 7.03 9.96 -7.97
N PRO A 54 6.50 9.04 -7.15
CA PRO A 54 5.13 9.10 -6.68
C PRO A 54 4.83 10.40 -5.94
N PHE A 55 3.62 10.91 -6.11
CA PHE A 55 3.18 12.16 -5.49
C PHE A 55 1.72 12.09 -5.05
N ALA A 56 1.36 13.04 -4.19
CA ALA A 56 0.01 13.23 -3.68
C ALA A 56 -0.43 14.67 -3.84
N GLN A 57 -1.61 14.89 -4.40
CA GLN A 57 -2.33 16.15 -4.19
C GLN A 57 -3.12 16.03 -2.91
N TRP A 58 -2.84 16.91 -1.96
CA TRP A 58 -3.47 16.96 -0.65
C TRP A 58 -4.26 18.25 -0.54
N LYS A 59 -5.55 18.14 -0.22
CA LYS A 59 -6.43 19.30 -0.08
C LYS A 59 -7.09 19.29 1.28
N TRP A 60 -6.88 20.35 2.04
CA TRP A 60 -7.50 20.50 3.35
C TRP A 60 -8.97 20.92 3.22
N LYS A 61 -9.78 20.52 4.19
CA LYS A 61 -11.21 20.83 4.23
C LYS A 61 -11.51 22.34 4.33
N ASP A 62 -10.69 23.08 5.06
CA ASP A 62 -10.76 24.54 5.23
C ASP A 62 -10.23 25.32 4.02
N GLY A 63 -9.69 24.63 3.02
CA GLY A 63 -9.11 25.20 1.82
C GLY A 63 -7.58 25.16 1.86
N GLY A 64 -6.97 25.11 0.69
CA GLY A 64 -5.54 24.92 0.53
C GLY A 64 -5.22 23.56 -0.09
N GLU A 65 -4.49 23.60 -1.18
CA GLU A 65 -4.05 22.44 -1.94
C GLU A 65 -2.53 22.46 -2.02
N ILE A 66 -1.91 21.32 -1.73
CA ILE A 66 -0.46 21.14 -1.75
C ILE A 66 -0.11 19.86 -2.50
N LEU A 67 1.02 19.89 -3.19
CA LEU A 67 1.61 18.70 -3.81
C LEU A 67 2.68 18.16 -2.86
N LEU A 68 2.61 16.88 -2.52
CA LEU A 68 3.52 16.20 -1.62
C LEU A 68 4.23 15.06 -2.33
N ALA A 69 5.49 14.81 -1.99
CA ALA A 69 6.15 13.58 -2.38
C ALA A 69 5.62 12.39 -1.58
N VAL A 70 5.43 11.26 -2.25
CA VAL A 70 5.11 9.97 -1.61
C VAL A 70 6.36 9.12 -1.60
N CYS A 71 6.83 8.79 -0.41
CA CYS A 71 8.15 8.19 -0.20
C CYS A 71 8.06 6.88 0.58
N GLY A 72 9.07 6.01 0.42
CA GLY A 72 9.12 4.73 1.13
C GLY A 72 7.92 3.81 0.83
N LEU A 73 7.35 3.89 -0.37
CA LEU A 73 6.24 3.05 -0.78
C LEU A 73 6.63 1.57 -0.74
N THR A 74 5.92 0.80 0.06
CA THR A 74 6.06 -0.66 0.15
C THR A 74 4.69 -1.33 0.04
N GLU A 75 4.66 -2.51 -0.56
CA GLU A 75 3.48 -3.38 -0.64
C GLU A 75 3.92 -4.82 -0.36
N THR A 76 3.42 -5.41 0.73
CA THR A 76 3.70 -6.78 1.14
C THR A 76 2.42 -7.43 1.64
N ASP A 77 2.02 -8.56 1.05
CA ASP A 77 0.82 -9.34 1.45
C ASP A 77 -0.46 -8.49 1.58
N GLY A 78 -0.64 -7.54 0.66
CA GLY A 78 -1.78 -6.62 0.66
C GLY A 78 -1.71 -5.49 1.69
N ARG A 79 -0.66 -5.42 2.52
CA ARG A 79 -0.37 -4.25 3.36
C ARG A 79 0.43 -3.24 2.56
N VAL A 80 0.04 -1.99 2.64
CA VAL A 80 0.64 -0.86 1.96
C VAL A 80 1.19 0.10 3.01
N SER A 81 2.42 0.56 2.85
CA SER A 81 3.00 1.61 3.68
C SER A 81 3.67 2.67 2.83
N PHE A 82 3.50 3.94 3.18
CA PHE A 82 4.19 5.07 2.54
C PHE A 82 4.25 6.28 3.49
N LYS A 83 5.07 7.27 3.12
CA LYS A 83 5.32 8.47 3.91
C LYS A 83 5.03 9.74 3.13
N MET A 84 4.49 10.75 3.81
CA MET A 84 4.28 12.10 3.28
C MET A 84 4.46 13.13 4.42
N ASP A 85 5.02 14.30 4.12
CA ASP A 85 5.18 15.38 5.10
C ASP A 85 4.30 16.58 4.72
N ALA A 86 3.05 16.55 5.22
CA ALA A 86 2.05 17.57 4.95
C ALA A 86 2.30 18.87 5.74
N VAL A 87 2.95 18.77 6.90
CA VAL A 87 3.25 19.92 7.78
C VAL A 87 4.31 20.82 7.14
N HIS A 88 5.39 20.22 6.66
CA HIS A 88 6.49 20.93 6.00
C HIS A 88 6.34 21.03 4.48
N LYS A 89 5.23 20.51 3.93
CA LYS A 89 4.88 20.57 2.50
C LYS A 89 5.99 20.02 1.60
N ALA A 90 6.58 18.88 1.99
CA ALA A 90 7.74 18.34 1.29
C ALA A 90 7.36 17.82 -0.11
N THR A 91 7.90 18.45 -1.15
CA THR A 91 7.70 18.08 -2.56
C THR A 91 8.70 17.04 -3.06
N ALA A 92 9.67 16.64 -2.23
CA ALA A 92 10.67 15.62 -2.54
C ALA A 92 11.04 14.82 -1.28
N CYS A 93 11.42 13.54 -1.45
CA CYS A 93 11.67 12.64 -0.31
C CYS A 93 12.80 13.10 0.60
N GLN A 94 13.85 13.70 0.04
CA GLN A 94 14.98 14.22 0.80
C GLN A 94 14.65 15.47 1.64
N ASN A 95 13.50 16.11 1.39
CA ASN A 95 13.06 17.31 2.09
C ASN A 95 12.08 16.99 3.24
N MET A 96 11.79 15.71 3.51
CA MET A 96 10.93 15.32 4.63
C MET A 96 11.63 15.61 5.95
N VAL A 97 10.96 16.34 6.83
CA VAL A 97 11.45 16.67 8.16
C VAL A 97 10.75 15.77 9.17
N ASP A 98 9.42 15.83 9.20
CA ASP A 98 8.57 15.12 10.13
C ASP A 98 7.43 14.40 9.39
N PRO A 99 7.74 13.37 8.59
CA PRO A 99 6.74 12.72 7.76
C PRO A 99 5.75 11.90 8.60
N TYR A 100 4.49 11.95 8.19
CA TYR A 100 3.49 10.98 8.59
C TYR A 100 3.73 9.65 7.87
N THR A 101 3.46 8.55 8.56
CA THR A 101 3.45 7.21 7.98
C THR A 101 2.00 6.75 7.79
N PHE A 102 1.68 6.36 6.57
CA PHE A 102 0.38 5.85 6.16
C PHE A 102 0.49 4.35 6.02
N GLU A 103 -0.27 3.59 6.80
CA GLU A 103 -0.28 2.14 6.75
C GLU A 103 -1.70 1.65 6.56
N GLY A 104 -1.95 0.87 5.51
CA GLY A 104 -3.29 0.40 5.19
C GLY A 104 -3.31 -1.01 4.63
N GLU A 105 -4.48 -1.65 4.76
CA GLU A 105 -4.77 -2.92 4.11
C GLU A 105 -5.51 -2.65 2.80
N ARG A 106 -5.02 -3.28 1.73
CA ARG A 106 -5.59 -3.18 0.40
C ARG A 106 -6.55 -4.35 0.17
N GLY A 107 -7.82 -4.01 -0.04
CA GLY A 107 -8.83 -4.93 -0.55
C GLY A 107 -9.22 -4.53 -1.98
N ARG A 108 -8.92 -5.37 -2.98
CA ARG A 108 -9.19 -5.12 -4.41
C ARG A 108 -8.83 -3.68 -4.86
N ASP A 109 -9.80 -2.76 -4.80
CA ASP A 109 -9.72 -1.36 -5.26
C ASP A 109 -9.90 -0.34 -4.12
N VAL A 110 -9.71 -0.74 -2.87
CA VAL A 110 -9.73 0.16 -1.71
C VAL A 110 -8.54 -0.11 -0.79
N ILE A 111 -7.98 0.96 -0.23
CA ILE A 111 -7.00 0.93 0.85
C ILE A 111 -7.67 1.60 2.04
N VAL A 112 -7.64 0.95 3.20
CA VAL A 112 -8.11 1.53 4.47
C VAL A 112 -7.00 1.40 5.48
N GLY A 113 -6.69 2.48 6.18
CA GLY A 113 -5.50 2.51 7.01
C GLY A 113 -5.50 3.54 8.12
N LYS A 114 -4.39 3.53 8.85
CA LYS A 114 -4.06 4.47 9.92
C LYS A 114 -2.97 5.42 9.44
N VAL A 115 -2.91 6.57 10.09
CA VAL A 115 -1.83 7.54 9.93
C VAL A 115 -1.14 7.67 11.27
N SER A 116 0.18 7.58 11.27
CA SER A 116 1.01 7.75 12.45
C SER A 116 2.01 8.88 12.27
N ASP A 117 2.35 9.57 13.35
CA ASP A 117 3.41 10.59 13.35
C ASP A 117 4.80 9.97 13.22
N LYS A 118 5.84 10.81 13.21
CA LYS A 118 7.25 10.37 13.14
C LYS A 118 7.70 9.49 14.31
N LYS A 119 6.97 9.52 15.44
CA LYS A 119 7.22 8.70 16.64
C LYS A 119 6.46 7.38 16.59
N GLY A 120 5.64 7.15 15.56
CA GLY A 120 4.80 5.96 15.41
C GLY A 120 3.50 6.03 16.20
N LEU A 121 3.14 7.18 16.77
CA LEU A 121 1.88 7.35 17.47
C LEU A 121 0.74 7.50 16.46
N PRO A 122 -0.39 6.78 16.62
CA PRO A 122 -1.53 6.90 15.72
C PRO A 122 -2.18 8.28 15.90
N VAL A 123 -2.19 9.07 14.82
CA VAL A 123 -2.75 10.43 14.79
C VAL A 123 -3.94 10.55 13.85
N GLY A 124 -4.25 9.50 13.10
CA GLY A 124 -5.25 9.60 12.05
C GLY A 124 -5.65 8.30 11.38
N ARG A 125 -6.50 8.46 10.37
CA ARG A 125 -7.03 7.37 9.53
C ARG A 125 -7.18 7.86 8.10
N PHE A 126 -7.09 6.96 7.16
CA PHE A 126 -7.33 7.29 5.76
C PHE A 126 -8.04 6.16 5.03
N ARG A 127 -8.67 6.53 3.93
CA ARG A 127 -9.24 5.61 2.95
C ARG A 127 -8.97 6.14 1.55
N ALA A 128 -8.54 5.28 0.65
CA ALA A 128 -8.34 5.62 -0.75
C ALA A 128 -8.94 4.53 -1.64
N PHE A 129 -9.52 4.94 -2.76
CA PHE A 129 -10.11 4.08 -3.77
C PHE A 129 -9.30 4.18 -5.05
N ARG A 130 -9.10 3.05 -5.72
CA ARG A 130 -8.45 3.04 -7.03
C ARG A 130 -9.33 3.81 -8.00
N ASN A 131 -8.72 4.71 -8.74
CA ASN A 131 -9.38 5.38 -9.85
C ASN A 131 -9.37 4.42 -11.06
N PRO A 132 -10.52 4.06 -11.64
CA PRO A 132 -10.60 3.10 -12.75
C PRO A 132 -10.15 3.66 -14.12
N LYS A 133 -9.57 4.87 -14.15
CA LYS A 133 -9.18 5.55 -15.39
C LYS A 133 -7.90 4.98 -16.00
#